data_AF-A0A919SGY9-F1
#
_entry.id   AF-A0A919SGY9-F1
#
_cell.length_a   1.000
_cell.length_b   1.000
_cell.length_c   1.000
_cell.angle_alpha   90.00
_cell.angle_beta   90.00
_cell.angle_gamma   90.00
#
_symmetry.space_group_name_H-M   'P 1'
#
loop_
_entity.id
_entity.type
_entity.pdbx_description
1 polymer ?
#
loop_
_entity_poly.entity_id
_entity_poly.type
_entity_poly.pdbx_seq_one_letter_code
_entity_poly.pdbx_strand_id
1 'polypeptide(L)'
;MAIPGMSRLIATAALTLPLLTIPHQSAAAPHSAGAVQSGSPSGGPALSSVIPAPVAVRPDPRATFRLGALTVIRTQPGSDAARSVGDLIARELRPATGFGLPVLPVAPRAVPTISLLLGARDYRLGDEGYRLTVSPTSVTIRANKAAGLFAGTRTLLQLLPAEIDSPRVVRRVWTVAGGDIVDYPRFAYRGAMLDEARHFHTPSEVKAYIDEIGRFKVNYLHLHLSDDQGWRIQIDSWPRLTSVSGGAGTGVDGEGPGFLTKAQYKDIVAYAAKRYVTIVPEIDMPGHVNAAQVAYPSLTCDGVAPAPRTDTEVGYSSLCIGSDTTYRFVEDVIRELAAITPGPYIHIGGDEAQATSDADYIAFQQRVLPLVAKYSKTAYGWNEIAKAPAASTAVAQFWGTGTTEPDLAAAVTTGTKVVMSPANKAYLDMKYNPSTPLGQDWAALIEVRDAYGWDPATRVAGVGENAVLGVEAPLWSETLRTLDDIEFMAFPRLPAIAELGWSPRSTHDWDSFAARLGTYGPRWTQQGVNFYPSPQIAWS
;
A
#
# COMPACT_ATOMS: atom_id res chain seq x y z
N MET A 1 2.21 -52.25 24.41
CA MET A 1 1.99 -53.50 25.17
C MET A 1 1.28 -53.11 26.46
N ALA A 2 0.08 -53.67 26.68
CA ALA A 2 -0.73 -53.71 27.91
C ALA A 2 -1.23 -52.41 28.59
N ILE A 3 -2.55 -52.20 28.52
CA ILE A 3 -3.41 -51.55 29.55
C ILE A 3 -3.81 -52.66 30.56
N PRO A 4 -3.92 -52.40 31.88
CA PRO A 4 -5.22 -52.16 32.55
C PRO A 4 -5.10 -51.15 33.74
N GLY A 5 -6.12 -50.56 34.36
CA GLY A 5 -7.56 -50.85 34.42
C GLY A 5 -8.02 -51.18 35.86
N MET A 6 -8.64 -50.20 36.53
CA MET A 6 -9.74 -50.29 37.54
C MET A 6 -9.56 -50.91 38.95
N SER A 7 -10.01 -50.15 39.97
CA SER A 7 -10.98 -50.54 41.04
C SER A 7 -11.29 -49.32 41.93
N ARG A 8 -12.51 -48.76 41.95
CA ARG A 8 -13.79 -49.12 42.61
C ARG A 8 -13.97 -48.55 44.05
N LEU A 9 -14.95 -47.63 44.14
CA LEU A 9 -15.97 -47.33 45.18
C LEU A 9 -15.63 -47.40 46.68
N ILE A 10 -16.10 -46.39 47.44
CA ILE A 10 -17.24 -46.50 48.42
C ILE A 10 -17.63 -45.09 48.90
N ALA A 11 -18.94 -44.87 49.02
CA ALA A 11 -19.59 -43.66 49.55
C ALA A 11 -19.90 -43.80 51.04
N THR A 12 -19.90 -42.69 51.78
CA THR A 12 -20.73 -42.53 52.99
C THR A 12 -20.93 -41.05 53.32
N ALA A 13 -22.19 -40.67 53.48
CA ALA A 13 -22.66 -39.37 53.92
C ALA A 13 -22.74 -39.31 55.46
N ALA A 14 -22.52 -38.13 56.05
CA ALA A 14 -23.07 -37.76 57.35
C ALA A 14 -23.22 -36.23 57.46
N LEU A 15 -24.46 -35.79 57.69
CA LEU A 15 -24.84 -34.43 58.05
C LEU A 15 -24.47 -34.14 59.52
N THR A 16 -23.97 -32.93 59.80
CA THR A 16 -24.26 -32.21 61.06
C THR A 16 -24.17 -30.69 60.83
N LEU A 17 -25.28 -29.99 61.07
CA LEU A 17 -25.35 -28.53 61.30
C LEU A 17 -24.89 -28.20 62.74
N PRO A 18 -24.33 -27.01 63.02
CA PRO A 18 -25.19 -25.90 63.49
C PRO A 18 -24.79 -24.49 63.01
N LEU A 19 -25.73 -23.56 63.21
CA LEU A 19 -25.75 -22.15 62.82
C LEU A 19 -24.96 -21.19 63.76
N LEU A 20 -24.58 -20.05 63.15
CA LEU A 20 -24.50 -18.66 63.68
C LEU A 20 -23.35 -18.35 64.67
N THR A 21 -22.50 -17.33 64.53
CA THR A 21 -22.68 -15.92 64.10
C THR A 21 -21.38 -15.28 63.52
N ILE A 22 -21.55 -14.14 62.83
CA ILE A 22 -20.63 -13.40 61.94
C ILE A 22 -19.78 -12.36 62.73
N PRO A 23 -18.65 -11.82 62.19
CA PRO A 23 -18.76 -10.49 61.54
C PRO A 23 -17.86 -10.25 60.30
N HIS A 24 -18.41 -9.39 59.42
CA HIS A 24 -17.76 -8.53 58.42
C HIS A 24 -16.93 -9.12 57.27
N GLN A 25 -17.62 -9.30 56.13
CA GLN A 25 -17.10 -8.86 54.83
C GLN A 25 -18.09 -7.90 54.19
N SER A 26 -17.57 -6.73 53.78
CA SER A 26 -18.26 -5.74 52.96
C SER A 26 -18.62 -6.38 51.62
N ALA A 27 -19.91 -6.47 51.34
CA ALA A 27 -20.43 -6.89 50.06
C ALA A 27 -20.17 -5.78 49.02
N ALA A 28 -19.34 -6.08 48.02
CA ALA A 28 -19.35 -5.32 46.78
C ALA A 28 -20.71 -5.52 46.11
N ALA A 29 -21.42 -4.41 45.87
CA ALA A 29 -22.68 -4.39 45.17
C ALA A 29 -22.52 -4.97 43.74
N PRO A 30 -23.53 -5.69 43.21
CA PRO A 30 -23.55 -5.99 41.80
C PRO A 30 -23.76 -4.67 41.06
N HIS A 31 -22.73 -4.14 40.43
CA HIS A 31 -22.92 -3.14 39.40
C HIS A 31 -23.62 -3.86 38.25
N SER A 32 -24.93 -3.65 38.21
CA SER A 32 -25.75 -3.72 37.01
C SER A 32 -25.00 -3.05 35.87
N ALA A 33 -24.30 -3.84 35.07
CA ALA A 33 -23.91 -3.46 33.75
C ALA A 33 -25.22 -3.19 33.01
N GLY A 34 -25.61 -1.92 32.95
CA GLY A 34 -26.58 -1.46 31.99
C GLY A 34 -26.03 -1.87 30.64
N ALA A 35 -26.60 -2.93 30.07
CA ALA A 35 -26.45 -3.23 28.66
C ALA A 35 -27.06 -2.04 27.94
N VAL A 36 -26.22 -1.04 27.66
CA VAL A 36 -26.51 -0.06 26.62
C VAL A 36 -26.52 -0.90 25.36
N GLN A 37 -27.71 -1.33 24.95
CA GLN A 37 -27.97 -1.65 23.56
C GLN A 37 -27.70 -0.36 22.80
N SER A 38 -26.46 -0.15 22.39
CA SER A 38 -26.16 0.69 21.24
C SER A 38 -26.79 -0.06 20.06
N GLY A 39 -28.04 0.27 19.76
CA GLY A 39 -28.62 -0.12 18.50
C GLY A 39 -27.68 0.36 17.41
N SER A 40 -26.99 -0.57 16.74
CA SER A 40 -26.24 -0.24 15.54
C SER A 40 -27.19 0.55 14.65
N PRO A 41 -26.83 1.78 14.21
CA PRO A 41 -27.69 2.50 13.30
C PRO A 41 -27.90 1.58 12.10
N SER A 42 -29.17 1.31 11.78
CA SER A 42 -29.57 0.43 10.67
C SER A 42 -29.19 1.00 9.29
N GLY A 43 -28.48 2.13 9.25
CA GLY A 43 -27.93 2.78 8.05
C GLY A 43 -26.43 2.52 7.89
N GLY A 44 -25.97 2.52 6.64
CA GLY A 44 -24.54 2.50 6.33
C GLY A 44 -23.80 3.78 6.77
N PRO A 45 -22.47 3.84 6.59
CA PRO A 45 -21.66 5.02 6.88
C PRO A 45 -22.19 6.30 6.22
N ALA A 46 -21.92 7.46 6.84
CA ALA A 46 -22.28 8.75 6.26
C ALA A 46 -21.52 8.98 4.95
N LEU A 47 -22.06 9.81 4.06
CA LEU A 47 -21.47 10.05 2.73
C LEU A 47 -20.05 10.64 2.79
N SER A 48 -19.69 11.31 3.90
CA SER A 48 -18.36 11.85 4.18
C SER A 48 -17.43 10.87 4.90
N SER A 49 -17.92 9.71 5.34
CA SER A 49 -17.15 8.73 6.12
C SER A 49 -16.28 7.82 5.24
N VAL A 50 -15.47 8.41 4.37
CA VAL A 50 -14.58 7.69 3.45
C VAL A 50 -13.14 8.23 3.51
N ILE A 51 -12.18 7.36 3.24
CA ILE A 51 -10.75 7.66 3.15
C ILE A 51 -10.25 7.23 1.76
N PRO A 52 -9.58 8.09 0.99
CA PRO A 52 -9.34 9.52 1.25
C PRO A 52 -10.60 10.39 1.29
N ALA A 53 -10.52 11.53 2.00
CA ALA A 53 -11.57 12.56 2.04
C ALA A 53 -11.87 13.10 0.62
N PRO A 54 -13.14 13.06 0.16
CA PRO A 54 -13.46 13.51 -1.20
C PRO A 54 -13.37 15.03 -1.36
N VAL A 55 -13.12 15.49 -2.59
CA VAL A 55 -13.09 16.94 -2.92
C VAL A 55 -14.38 17.66 -2.53
N ALA A 56 -15.54 17.07 -2.81
CA ALA A 56 -16.83 17.64 -2.42
C ALA A 56 -17.87 16.55 -2.12
N VAL A 57 -18.60 16.73 -1.03
CA VAL A 57 -19.68 15.84 -0.57
C VAL A 57 -20.94 16.64 -0.33
N ARG A 58 -22.08 16.19 -0.86
CA ARG A 58 -23.41 16.80 -0.68
C ARG A 58 -24.42 15.71 -0.29
N PRO A 59 -24.62 15.45 1.01
CA PRO A 59 -25.57 14.44 1.46
C PRO A 59 -27.02 14.83 1.12
N ASP A 60 -27.83 13.84 0.77
CA ASP A 60 -29.29 13.96 0.71
C ASP A 60 -29.90 12.98 1.72
N PRO A 61 -30.35 13.46 2.90
CA PRO A 61 -30.88 12.60 3.96
C PRO A 61 -32.22 11.94 3.57
N ARG A 62 -32.86 12.35 2.47
CA ARG A 62 -34.09 11.73 1.97
C ARG A 62 -33.83 10.58 1.00
N ALA A 63 -32.57 10.41 0.56
CA ALA A 63 -32.18 9.36 -0.34
C ALA A 63 -31.40 8.26 0.40
N THR A 64 -31.74 7.01 0.12
CA THR A 64 -30.98 5.84 0.57
C THR A 64 -31.13 4.77 -0.48
N PHE A 65 -30.02 4.34 -1.07
CA PHE A 65 -30.02 3.22 -2.00
C PHE A 65 -30.00 1.92 -1.23
N ARG A 66 -30.82 0.95 -1.64
CA ARG A 66 -30.80 -0.42 -1.11
C ARG A 66 -30.25 -1.38 -2.15
N LEU A 67 -29.11 -2.00 -1.83
CA LEU A 67 -28.54 -3.11 -2.58
C LEU A 67 -29.32 -4.38 -2.25
N GLY A 68 -29.79 -5.09 -3.27
CA GLY A 68 -30.66 -6.27 -3.12
C GLY A 68 -30.43 -7.32 -4.21
N ALA A 69 -31.14 -8.45 -4.09
CA ALA A 69 -31.01 -9.58 -5.01
C ALA A 69 -31.36 -9.25 -6.48
N LEU A 70 -32.20 -8.24 -6.71
CA LEU A 70 -32.57 -7.77 -8.05
C LEU A 70 -31.64 -6.67 -8.58
N THR A 71 -30.67 -6.22 -7.80
CA THR A 71 -29.74 -5.18 -8.23
C THR A 71 -28.86 -5.69 -9.37
N VAL A 72 -28.70 -4.86 -10.40
CA VAL A 72 -27.80 -5.13 -11.53
C VAL A 72 -26.66 -4.11 -11.56
N ILE A 73 -25.51 -4.53 -12.09
CA ILE A 73 -24.40 -3.62 -12.37
C ILE A 73 -24.43 -3.30 -13.86
N ARG A 74 -24.65 -2.02 -14.19
CA ARG A 74 -24.64 -1.53 -15.56
C ARG A 74 -23.29 -0.91 -15.87
N THR A 75 -22.65 -1.30 -16.97
CA THR A 75 -21.40 -0.69 -17.43
C THR A 75 -21.61 0.08 -18.73
N GLN A 76 -20.70 1.01 -19.03
CA GLN A 76 -20.70 1.73 -20.30
C GLN A 76 -20.75 0.75 -21.49
N PRO A 77 -21.78 0.82 -22.36
CA PRO A 77 -21.84 -0.02 -23.56
C PRO A 77 -20.61 0.15 -24.45
N GLY A 78 -20.08 -0.97 -24.94
CA GLY A 78 -18.93 -1.00 -25.85
C GLY A 78 -17.58 -0.69 -25.19
N SER A 79 -17.48 -0.67 -23.86
CA SER A 79 -16.23 -0.42 -23.14
C SER A 79 -15.81 -1.62 -22.30
N ASP A 80 -14.79 -2.36 -22.76
CA ASP A 80 -14.20 -3.49 -22.02
C ASP A 80 -13.55 -3.03 -20.72
N ALA A 81 -12.97 -1.83 -20.70
CA ALA A 81 -12.40 -1.24 -19.48
C ALA A 81 -13.47 -0.99 -18.41
N ALA A 82 -14.61 -0.38 -18.78
CA ALA A 82 -15.73 -0.20 -17.84
C ALA A 82 -16.34 -1.55 -17.43
N ARG A 83 -16.39 -2.52 -18.35
CA ARG A 83 -16.85 -3.88 -18.07
C ARG A 83 -15.96 -4.56 -17.02
N SER A 84 -14.65 -4.47 -17.17
CA SER A 84 -13.67 -5.02 -16.24
C SER A 84 -13.85 -4.48 -14.82
N VAL A 85 -14.06 -3.16 -14.66
CA VAL A 85 -14.37 -2.54 -13.36
C VAL A 85 -15.71 -3.06 -12.80
N GLY A 86 -16.73 -3.20 -13.64
CA GLY A 86 -18.01 -3.78 -13.25
C GLY A 86 -17.91 -5.22 -12.77
N ASP A 87 -17.13 -6.05 -13.45
CA ASP A 87 -16.89 -7.43 -13.04
C ASP A 87 -16.05 -7.51 -11.75
N LEU A 88 -15.13 -6.55 -11.52
CA LEU A 88 -14.37 -6.48 -10.28
C LEU A 88 -15.27 -6.16 -9.08
N ILE A 89 -16.04 -5.08 -9.13
CA ILE A 89 -16.94 -4.74 -8.00
C ILE A 89 -18.01 -5.83 -7.80
N ALA A 90 -18.48 -6.48 -8.86
CA ALA A 90 -19.38 -7.62 -8.70
C ALA A 90 -18.73 -8.76 -7.91
N ARG A 91 -17.46 -9.09 -8.18
CA ARG A 91 -16.71 -10.10 -7.42
C ARG A 91 -16.51 -9.72 -5.96
N GLU A 92 -16.35 -8.44 -5.66
CA GLU A 92 -16.16 -7.94 -4.28
C GLU A 92 -17.47 -7.94 -3.48
N LEU A 93 -18.61 -7.63 -4.11
CA LEU A 93 -19.91 -7.56 -3.43
C LEU A 93 -20.56 -8.94 -3.23
N ARG A 94 -20.29 -9.91 -4.10
CA ARG A 94 -20.95 -11.23 -4.10
C ARG A 94 -20.75 -12.05 -2.81
N PRO A 95 -19.54 -12.17 -2.24
CA PRO A 95 -19.29 -13.03 -1.08
C PRO A 95 -20.17 -12.69 0.12
N ALA A 96 -20.18 -11.41 0.52
CA ALA A 96 -20.96 -10.94 1.65
C ALA A 96 -22.46 -10.89 1.37
N THR A 97 -22.87 -10.49 0.16
CA THR A 97 -24.30 -10.30 -0.15
C THR A 97 -25.02 -11.61 -0.49
N GLY A 98 -24.33 -12.56 -1.11
CA GLY A 98 -24.94 -13.74 -1.74
C GLY A 98 -25.80 -13.42 -2.97
N PHE A 99 -25.76 -12.18 -3.50
CA PHE A 99 -26.55 -11.77 -4.66
C PHE A 99 -25.85 -12.06 -5.98
N GLY A 100 -26.61 -12.33 -7.05
CA GLY A 100 -26.02 -12.62 -8.37
C GLY A 100 -25.28 -11.42 -8.99
N LEU A 101 -25.81 -10.20 -8.81
CA LEU A 101 -25.26 -8.94 -9.33
C LEU A 101 -24.75 -9.08 -10.77
N PRO A 102 -25.63 -9.38 -11.75
CA PRO A 102 -25.21 -9.53 -13.12
C PRO A 102 -24.69 -8.20 -13.65
N VAL A 103 -23.55 -8.26 -14.34
CA VAL A 103 -22.97 -7.10 -15.01
C VAL A 103 -23.51 -7.09 -16.44
N LEU A 104 -24.13 -5.99 -16.87
CA LEU A 104 -24.87 -5.88 -18.13
C LEU A 104 -24.55 -4.55 -18.84
N PRO A 105 -24.52 -4.52 -20.19
CA PRO A 105 -24.35 -3.26 -20.93
C PRO A 105 -25.63 -2.39 -20.86
N VAL A 106 -26.79 -3.02 -20.72
CA VAL A 106 -28.10 -2.36 -20.61
C VAL A 106 -28.82 -2.94 -19.40
N ALA A 107 -29.26 -2.07 -18.50
CA ALA A 107 -30.07 -2.49 -17.37
C ALA A 107 -31.55 -2.67 -17.78
N PRO A 108 -32.25 -3.68 -17.24
CA PRO A 108 -33.70 -3.76 -17.32
C PRO A 108 -34.36 -2.49 -16.76
N ARG A 109 -35.60 -2.19 -17.21
CA ARG A 109 -36.37 -1.07 -16.64
C ARG A 109 -36.79 -1.40 -15.20
N ALA A 110 -36.84 -0.37 -14.35
CA ALA A 110 -37.39 -0.43 -12.98
C ALA A 110 -36.71 -1.45 -12.03
N VAL A 111 -35.44 -1.79 -12.25
CA VAL A 111 -34.61 -2.51 -11.26
C VAL A 111 -33.61 -1.56 -10.61
N PRO A 112 -33.24 -1.76 -9.32
CA PRO A 112 -32.16 -0.99 -8.72
C PRO A 112 -30.84 -1.20 -9.48
N THR A 113 -30.08 -0.15 -9.73
CA THR A 113 -28.85 -0.25 -10.54
C THR A 113 -27.64 0.39 -9.89
N ILE A 114 -26.49 -0.27 -9.99
CA ILE A 114 -25.17 0.38 -9.86
C ILE A 114 -24.65 0.63 -11.28
N SER A 115 -24.52 1.88 -11.69
CA SER A 115 -24.09 2.27 -13.04
C SER A 115 -22.66 2.79 -13.05
N LEU A 116 -21.79 2.21 -13.87
CA LEU A 116 -20.40 2.62 -14.10
C LEU A 116 -20.27 3.16 -15.53
N LEU A 117 -20.26 4.49 -15.69
CA LEU A 117 -20.42 5.15 -16.98
C LEU A 117 -19.24 6.05 -17.33
N LEU A 118 -18.69 5.91 -18.54
CA LEU A 118 -17.68 6.82 -19.04
C LEU A 118 -18.32 8.08 -19.66
N GLY A 119 -17.48 9.05 -20.00
CA GLY A 119 -17.90 10.29 -20.64
C GLY A 119 -18.52 11.30 -19.67
N ALA A 120 -17.91 11.49 -18.49
CA ALA A 120 -18.24 12.60 -17.61
C ALA A 120 -18.10 13.97 -18.30
N ARG A 121 -17.11 14.10 -19.21
CA ARG A 121 -16.80 15.34 -19.94
C ARG A 121 -16.55 16.53 -19.01
N ASP A 122 -15.92 16.25 -17.86
CA ASP A 122 -15.55 17.25 -16.87
C ASP A 122 -14.03 17.25 -16.73
N TYR A 123 -13.37 18.29 -17.22
CA TYR A 123 -11.91 18.38 -17.26
C TYR A 123 -11.28 18.31 -15.85
N ARG A 124 -12.02 18.74 -14.82
CA ARG A 124 -11.54 18.73 -13.42
C ARG A 124 -11.33 17.32 -12.90
N LEU A 125 -12.06 16.35 -13.43
CA LEU A 125 -11.92 14.95 -13.01
C LEU A 125 -10.63 14.32 -13.53
N GLY A 126 -9.98 14.89 -14.55
CA GLY A 126 -8.78 14.28 -15.15
C GLY A 126 -9.02 12.82 -15.55
N ASP A 127 -8.00 11.97 -15.37
CA ASP A 127 -8.08 10.55 -15.69
C ASP A 127 -8.59 9.67 -14.53
N GLU A 128 -8.42 10.12 -13.29
CA GLU A 128 -8.67 9.31 -12.08
C GLU A 128 -9.88 9.78 -11.26
N GLY A 129 -10.46 10.93 -11.58
CA GLY A 129 -11.61 11.49 -10.88
C GLY A 129 -12.94 10.92 -11.35
N TYR A 130 -13.96 11.10 -10.51
CA TYR A 130 -15.32 10.61 -10.74
C TYR A 130 -16.35 11.51 -10.06
N ARG A 131 -17.60 11.34 -10.50
CA ARG A 131 -18.80 11.77 -9.78
C ARG A 131 -19.57 10.53 -9.36
N LEU A 132 -19.94 10.44 -8.08
CA LEU A 132 -20.81 9.41 -7.55
C LEU A 132 -22.11 10.07 -7.09
N THR A 133 -23.24 9.59 -7.61
CA THR A 133 -24.58 10.05 -7.22
C THR A 133 -25.38 8.86 -6.70
N VAL A 134 -25.91 8.97 -5.47
CA VAL A 134 -26.74 7.95 -4.82
C VAL A 134 -28.18 8.46 -4.69
N SER A 135 -29.11 7.75 -5.32
CA SER A 135 -30.56 7.96 -5.22
C SER A 135 -31.24 6.71 -4.65
N PRO A 136 -32.54 6.76 -4.30
CA PRO A 136 -33.25 5.58 -3.82
C PRO A 136 -33.25 4.38 -4.78
N THR A 137 -33.10 4.63 -6.09
CA THR A 137 -33.18 3.60 -7.14
C THR A 137 -31.85 3.31 -7.83
N SER A 138 -30.82 4.14 -7.64
CA SER A 138 -29.55 3.94 -8.34
C SER A 138 -28.34 4.50 -7.59
N VAL A 139 -27.20 3.85 -7.76
CA VAL A 139 -25.88 4.45 -7.58
C VAL A 139 -25.28 4.66 -8.97
N THR A 140 -24.84 5.86 -9.30
CA THR A 140 -24.16 6.14 -10.57
C THR A 140 -22.77 6.69 -10.30
N ILE A 141 -21.75 5.97 -10.77
CA ILE A 141 -20.36 6.45 -10.84
C ILE A 141 -20.08 6.81 -12.29
N ARG A 142 -19.73 8.08 -12.52
CA ARG A 142 -19.39 8.60 -13.85
C ARG A 142 -17.99 9.20 -13.84
N ALA A 143 -17.16 8.82 -14.81
CA ALA A 143 -15.77 9.27 -14.92
C ALA A 143 -15.37 9.56 -16.39
N ASN A 144 -14.20 10.20 -16.58
CA ASN A 144 -13.63 10.37 -17.92
C ASN A 144 -12.93 9.10 -18.42
N LYS A 145 -12.18 8.42 -17.53
CA LYS A 145 -11.49 7.15 -17.81
C LYS A 145 -11.92 6.08 -16.82
N ALA A 146 -11.53 4.84 -17.11
CA ALA A 146 -11.89 3.70 -16.29
C ALA A 146 -11.17 3.68 -14.92
N ALA A 147 -10.02 4.36 -14.78
CA ALA A 147 -9.36 4.57 -13.48
C ALA A 147 -10.26 5.34 -12.51
N GLY A 148 -10.94 6.40 -12.99
CA GLY A 148 -11.95 7.09 -12.19
C GLY A 148 -13.18 6.24 -11.83
N LEU A 149 -13.60 5.33 -12.72
CA LEU A 149 -14.64 4.36 -12.35
C LEU A 149 -14.17 3.47 -11.20
N PHE A 150 -12.95 2.93 -11.29
CA PHE A 150 -12.36 2.12 -10.23
C PHE A 150 -12.25 2.89 -8.91
N ALA A 151 -11.69 4.12 -8.92
CA ALA A 151 -11.62 4.97 -7.74
C ALA A 151 -13.01 5.20 -7.10
N GLY A 152 -14.04 5.44 -7.91
CA GLY A 152 -15.42 5.57 -7.44
C GLY A 152 -15.98 4.29 -6.82
N THR A 153 -15.58 3.11 -7.31
CA THR A 153 -15.97 1.83 -6.67
C THR A 153 -15.33 1.67 -5.29
N ARG A 154 -14.10 2.17 -5.08
CA ARG A 154 -13.44 2.12 -3.76
C ARG A 154 -14.24 2.92 -2.74
N THR A 155 -14.68 4.12 -3.12
CA THR A 155 -15.58 4.95 -2.31
C THR A 155 -16.93 4.25 -2.07
N LEU A 156 -17.54 3.65 -3.08
CA LEU A 156 -18.81 2.92 -2.92
C LEU A 156 -18.70 1.76 -1.91
N LEU A 157 -17.62 0.98 -1.94
CA LEU A 157 -17.38 -0.09 -0.97
C LEU A 157 -17.32 0.45 0.46
N GLN A 158 -16.68 1.61 0.65
CA GLN A 158 -16.58 2.27 1.96
C GLN A 158 -17.92 2.84 2.47
N LEU A 159 -18.84 3.17 1.56
CA LEU A 159 -20.18 3.67 1.91
C LEU A 159 -21.20 2.57 2.21
N LEU A 160 -20.88 1.31 1.90
CA LEU A 160 -21.64 0.15 2.38
C LEU A 160 -21.26 -0.16 3.83
N PRO A 161 -22.05 -0.92 4.59
CA PRO A 161 -21.61 -1.39 5.91
C PRO A 161 -20.34 -2.26 5.86
N ALA A 162 -19.52 -2.27 6.91
CA ALA A 162 -18.21 -2.94 6.94
C ALA A 162 -18.28 -4.45 6.62
N GLU A 163 -19.38 -5.10 6.98
CA GLU A 163 -19.66 -6.51 6.72
C GLU A 163 -19.75 -6.84 5.23
N ILE A 164 -19.75 -5.84 4.34
CA ILE A 164 -19.63 -6.06 2.89
C ILE A 164 -18.30 -6.71 2.52
N ASP A 165 -17.28 -6.51 3.35
CA ASP A 165 -15.95 -7.09 3.16
C ASP A 165 -15.85 -8.52 3.75
N SER A 166 -16.93 -9.08 4.28
CA SER A 166 -16.95 -10.45 4.78
C SER A 166 -16.75 -11.47 3.65
N PRO A 167 -15.91 -12.50 3.83
CA PRO A 167 -15.74 -13.56 2.84
C PRO A 167 -16.93 -14.53 2.79
N ARG A 168 -17.93 -14.35 3.65
CA ARG A 168 -19.12 -15.21 3.78
C ARG A 168 -20.39 -14.39 3.72
N VAL A 169 -21.48 -15.04 3.34
CA VAL A 169 -22.79 -14.40 3.24
C VAL A 169 -23.24 -13.87 4.62
N VAL A 170 -23.58 -12.57 4.66
CA VAL A 170 -24.13 -11.89 5.84
C VAL A 170 -25.58 -11.48 5.57
N ARG A 171 -26.50 -11.94 6.42
CA ARG A 171 -27.92 -11.56 6.32
C ARG A 171 -28.15 -10.19 6.92
N ARG A 172 -28.26 -9.18 6.06
CA ARG A 172 -28.61 -7.82 6.47
C ARG A 172 -29.26 -7.01 5.36
N VAL A 173 -29.73 -5.81 5.72
CA VAL A 173 -30.07 -4.78 4.75
C VAL A 173 -28.80 -4.03 4.36
N TRP A 174 -28.49 -4.02 3.07
CA TRP A 174 -27.35 -3.32 2.48
C TRP A 174 -27.81 -1.94 1.99
N THR A 175 -27.37 -0.89 2.66
CA THR A 175 -27.75 0.50 2.34
C THR A 175 -26.54 1.37 2.05
N VAL A 176 -26.74 2.37 1.20
CA VAL A 176 -25.78 3.44 0.90
C VAL A 176 -26.49 4.77 1.10
N ALA A 177 -25.90 5.68 1.88
CA ALA A 177 -26.44 7.00 2.13
C ALA A 177 -26.56 7.82 0.83
N GLY A 178 -27.67 8.56 0.68
CA GLY A 178 -27.98 9.36 -0.49
C GLY A 178 -27.15 10.64 -0.63
N GLY A 179 -27.00 11.11 -1.86
CA GLY A 179 -26.34 12.39 -2.17
C GLY A 179 -25.34 12.31 -3.31
N ASP A 180 -24.50 13.33 -3.42
CA ASP A 180 -23.48 13.48 -4.47
C ASP A 180 -22.08 13.59 -3.89
N ILE A 181 -21.12 12.93 -4.55
CA ILE A 181 -19.69 13.09 -4.36
C ILE A 181 -19.07 13.50 -5.71
N VAL A 182 -18.21 14.52 -5.69
CA VAL A 182 -17.28 14.83 -6.77
C VAL A 182 -15.88 14.69 -6.21
N ASP A 183 -15.03 13.94 -6.89
CA ASP A 183 -13.74 13.55 -6.33
C ASP A 183 -12.69 13.35 -7.42
N TYR A 184 -11.46 13.74 -7.13
CA TYR A 184 -10.29 13.64 -7.99
C TYR A 184 -9.01 13.85 -7.16
N PRO A 185 -7.87 13.26 -7.55
CA PRO A 185 -6.66 13.33 -6.76
C PRO A 185 -6.01 14.72 -6.80
N ARG A 186 -5.37 15.10 -5.69
CA ARG A 186 -4.46 16.25 -5.58
C ARG A 186 -3.17 16.03 -6.37
N PHE A 187 -2.57 14.85 -6.22
CA PHE A 187 -1.31 14.49 -6.86
C PHE A 187 -1.44 13.25 -7.76
N ALA A 188 -0.67 13.22 -8.84
CA ALA A 188 -0.73 12.17 -9.84
C ALA A 188 -0.10 10.85 -9.35
N TYR A 189 0.91 10.92 -8.49
CA TYR A 189 1.60 9.74 -7.94
C TYR A 189 1.22 9.50 -6.48
N ARG A 190 0.67 8.33 -6.19
CA ARG A 190 0.30 7.91 -4.83
C ARG A 190 0.81 6.47 -4.69
N GLY A 191 2.01 6.36 -4.12
CA GLY A 191 2.76 5.12 -4.03
C GLY A 191 2.64 4.43 -2.69
N ALA A 192 2.77 3.11 -2.72
CA ALA A 192 3.28 2.31 -1.61
C ALA A 192 4.53 1.59 -2.12
N MET A 193 5.54 1.40 -1.27
CA MET A 193 6.67 0.52 -1.60
C MET A 193 6.59 -0.76 -0.78
N LEU A 194 6.97 -1.88 -1.37
CA LEU A 194 7.23 -3.12 -0.66
C LEU A 194 8.66 -3.57 -0.95
N ASP A 195 9.43 -3.74 0.12
CA ASP A 195 10.77 -4.33 0.08
C ASP A 195 10.67 -5.86 -0.02
N GLU A 196 11.19 -6.39 -1.12
CA GLU A 196 11.30 -7.83 -1.37
C GLU A 196 12.72 -8.34 -1.09
N ALA A 197 13.70 -7.43 -0.96
CA ALA A 197 15.10 -7.76 -0.89
C ALA A 197 15.51 -8.23 0.51
N ARG A 198 15.11 -7.53 1.58
CA ARG A 198 15.49 -7.89 2.95
C ARG A 198 14.77 -9.15 3.41
N HIS A 199 13.46 -9.27 3.16
CA HIS A 199 12.74 -10.54 3.21
C HIS A 199 11.84 -10.68 1.98
N PHE A 200 11.90 -11.83 1.31
CA PHE A 200 11.08 -12.09 0.13
C PHE A 200 9.64 -12.46 0.50
N HIS A 201 8.68 -11.86 -0.19
CA HIS A 201 7.26 -12.16 -0.05
C HIS A 201 6.73 -12.81 -1.33
N THR A 202 5.82 -13.77 -1.16
CA THR A 202 5.32 -14.56 -2.29
C THR A 202 4.46 -13.72 -3.23
N PRO A 203 4.31 -14.12 -4.51
CA PRO A 203 3.39 -13.45 -5.43
C PRO A 203 1.95 -13.34 -4.94
N SER A 204 1.49 -14.24 -4.07
CA SER A 204 0.18 -14.16 -3.43
C SER A 204 0.10 -13.04 -2.39
N GLU A 205 1.15 -12.85 -1.59
CA GLU A 205 1.21 -11.81 -0.56
C GLU A 205 1.32 -10.43 -1.20
N VAL A 206 2.16 -10.28 -2.24
CA VAL A 206 2.23 -9.03 -3.03
C VAL A 206 0.86 -8.67 -3.62
N LYS A 207 0.11 -9.66 -4.10
CA LYS A 207 -1.26 -9.45 -4.63
C LYS A 207 -2.25 -9.08 -3.54
N ALA A 208 -2.17 -9.68 -2.36
CA ALA A 208 -2.99 -9.30 -1.21
C ALA A 208 -2.71 -7.85 -0.80
N TYR A 209 -1.44 -7.44 -0.77
CA TYR A 209 -1.06 -6.06 -0.51
C TYR A 209 -1.62 -5.09 -1.58
N ILE A 210 -1.54 -5.47 -2.87
CA ILE A 210 -2.14 -4.70 -3.98
C ILE A 210 -3.66 -4.51 -3.80
N ASP A 211 -4.38 -5.54 -3.34
CA ASP A 211 -5.81 -5.43 -3.07
C ASP A 211 -6.10 -4.38 -2.00
N GLU A 212 -5.34 -4.38 -0.90
CA GLU A 212 -5.55 -3.45 0.21
C GLU A 212 -5.14 -2.01 -0.10
N ILE A 213 -3.97 -1.78 -0.70
CA ILE A 213 -3.55 -0.40 -1.06
C ILE A 213 -4.53 0.22 -2.08
N GLY A 214 -5.06 -0.60 -2.99
CA GLY A 214 -6.05 -0.18 -3.98
C GLY A 214 -7.35 0.36 -3.37
N ARG A 215 -7.73 -0.07 -2.15
CA ARG A 215 -8.91 0.45 -1.43
C ARG A 215 -8.77 1.93 -1.05
N PHE A 216 -7.54 2.40 -0.92
CA PHE A 216 -7.21 3.79 -0.56
C PHE A 216 -6.78 4.63 -1.76
N LYS A 217 -7.03 4.13 -2.99
CA LYS A 217 -6.74 4.83 -4.25
C LYS A 217 -5.25 5.09 -4.49
N VAL A 218 -4.39 4.28 -3.86
CA VAL A 218 -2.97 4.13 -4.24
C VAL A 218 -2.92 3.63 -5.68
N ASN A 219 -2.09 4.26 -6.52
CA ASN A 219 -2.01 3.97 -7.96
C ASN A 219 -0.61 3.56 -8.42
N TYR A 220 0.38 3.56 -7.54
CA TYR A 220 1.69 2.97 -7.80
C TYR A 220 2.07 1.99 -6.69
N LEU A 221 2.66 0.86 -7.08
CA LEU A 221 3.36 -0.04 -6.16
C LEU A 221 4.82 -0.10 -6.60
N HIS A 222 5.68 0.46 -5.78
CA HIS A 222 7.11 0.40 -5.91
C HIS A 222 7.59 -0.94 -5.30
N LEU A 223 8.29 -1.76 -6.09
CA LEU A 223 8.90 -3.00 -5.61
C LEU A 223 10.41 -2.82 -5.55
N HIS A 224 10.96 -2.87 -4.33
CA HIS A 224 12.41 -2.87 -4.10
C HIS A 224 12.95 -4.29 -4.26
N LEU A 225 13.51 -4.60 -5.44
CA LEU A 225 13.77 -5.98 -5.89
C LEU A 225 15.23 -6.42 -5.74
N SER A 226 16.13 -5.55 -5.32
CA SER A 226 17.53 -5.91 -5.07
C SER A 226 18.13 -5.02 -4.01
N ASP A 227 18.85 -5.66 -3.10
CA ASP A 227 19.64 -4.99 -2.07
C ASP A 227 20.87 -5.85 -1.73
N ASP A 228 21.56 -5.53 -0.65
CA ASP A 228 22.71 -6.25 -0.16
C ASP A 228 22.41 -7.70 0.27
N GLN A 229 21.24 -7.93 0.87
CA GLN A 229 20.84 -9.23 1.41
C GLN A 229 20.24 -10.17 0.36
N GLY A 230 19.77 -9.66 -0.78
CA GLY A 230 19.06 -10.50 -1.75
C GLY A 230 18.76 -9.85 -3.09
N TRP A 231 18.64 -10.70 -4.11
CA TRP A 231 18.23 -10.32 -5.47
C TRP A 231 16.98 -11.09 -5.89
N ARG A 232 15.92 -10.37 -6.25
CA ARG A 232 14.55 -10.90 -6.24
C ARG A 232 13.84 -10.91 -7.59
N ILE A 233 14.56 -10.67 -8.69
CA ILE A 233 13.98 -10.73 -10.04
C ILE A 233 14.87 -11.47 -11.03
N GLN A 234 14.28 -12.39 -11.79
CA GLN A 234 15.02 -13.14 -12.81
C GLN A 234 15.53 -12.24 -13.95
N ILE A 235 16.85 -12.26 -14.18
CA ILE A 235 17.55 -11.67 -15.33
C ILE A 235 18.24 -12.79 -16.10
N ASP A 236 17.87 -12.99 -17.36
CA ASP A 236 18.28 -14.15 -18.15
C ASP A 236 19.75 -14.06 -18.57
N SER A 237 20.25 -12.84 -18.83
CA SER A 237 21.68 -12.61 -19.11
C SER A 237 22.58 -12.77 -17.88
N TRP A 238 22.01 -12.72 -16.67
CA TRP A 238 22.73 -12.81 -15.39
C TRP A 238 22.05 -13.81 -14.44
N PRO A 239 21.95 -15.10 -14.82
CA PRO A 239 21.11 -16.08 -14.12
C PRO A 239 21.53 -16.35 -12.67
N ARG A 240 22.82 -16.13 -12.32
CA ARG A 240 23.30 -16.37 -10.96
C ARG A 240 22.76 -15.36 -9.94
N LEU A 241 22.23 -14.22 -10.38
CA LEU A 241 21.62 -13.24 -9.47
C LEU A 241 20.51 -13.89 -8.65
N THR A 242 19.64 -14.68 -9.28
CA THR A 242 18.57 -15.39 -8.58
C THR A 242 18.97 -16.76 -8.08
N SER A 243 19.78 -17.52 -8.84
CA SER A 243 20.16 -18.88 -8.42
C SER A 243 21.14 -18.91 -7.25
N VAL A 244 21.90 -17.83 -7.02
CA VAL A 244 22.80 -17.67 -5.86
C VAL A 244 22.15 -16.73 -4.85
N SER A 245 21.86 -15.49 -5.24
CA SER A 245 21.46 -14.43 -4.31
C SER A 245 19.95 -14.27 -4.12
N GLY A 246 19.15 -15.16 -4.72
CA GLY A 246 17.75 -15.40 -4.35
C GLY A 246 17.55 -16.78 -3.71
N GLY A 247 18.62 -17.54 -3.45
CA GLY A 247 18.59 -18.90 -2.93
C GLY A 247 18.49 -18.98 -1.40
N ALA A 248 18.61 -20.20 -0.87
CA ALA A 248 18.62 -20.44 0.58
C ALA A 248 19.76 -19.70 1.31
N GLY A 249 19.47 -19.14 2.50
CA GLY A 249 20.44 -18.37 3.28
C GLY A 249 20.63 -16.92 2.80
N THR A 250 19.71 -16.42 1.96
CA THR A 250 19.64 -15.00 1.54
C THR A 250 18.51 -14.30 2.30
N GLY A 251 18.56 -12.97 2.36
CA GLY A 251 17.68 -12.16 3.22
C GLY A 251 18.28 -11.92 4.61
N VAL A 252 17.64 -11.04 5.37
CA VAL A 252 18.01 -10.74 6.75
C VAL A 252 17.81 -12.01 7.60
N ASP A 253 18.71 -12.23 8.56
CA ASP A 253 18.83 -13.44 9.38
C ASP A 253 19.02 -14.76 8.60
N GLY A 254 19.25 -14.69 7.28
CA GLY A 254 19.29 -15.84 6.38
C GLY A 254 17.89 -16.42 6.08
N GLU A 255 16.84 -15.67 6.44
CA GLU A 255 15.44 -16.00 6.25
C GLU A 255 14.86 -15.22 5.06
N GLY A 256 13.77 -15.74 4.48
CA GLY A 256 13.16 -15.16 3.29
C GLY A 256 13.91 -15.41 1.97
N PRO A 257 14.37 -16.64 1.67
CA PRO A 257 14.87 -16.97 0.34
C PRO A 257 13.74 -16.91 -0.69
N GLY A 258 14.08 -16.50 -1.91
CA GLY A 258 13.14 -16.46 -3.02
C GLY A 258 13.43 -15.33 -4.00
N PHE A 259 12.73 -15.40 -5.13
CA PHE A 259 12.75 -14.40 -6.19
C PHE A 259 11.52 -14.57 -7.09
N LEU A 260 11.19 -13.52 -7.83
CA LEU A 260 10.19 -13.53 -8.88
C LEU A 260 10.82 -14.02 -10.19
N THR A 261 10.28 -15.11 -10.75
CA THR A 261 10.48 -15.39 -12.17
C THR A 261 9.85 -14.29 -13.02
N LYS A 262 10.30 -14.12 -14.27
CA LYS A 262 9.69 -13.15 -15.19
C LYS A 262 8.19 -13.40 -15.39
N ALA A 263 7.75 -14.66 -15.31
CA ALA A 263 6.34 -15.01 -15.42
C ALA A 263 5.53 -14.53 -14.20
N GLN A 264 6.05 -14.74 -12.99
CA GLN A 264 5.41 -14.25 -11.75
C GLN A 264 5.37 -12.71 -11.72
N TYR A 265 6.47 -12.04 -12.09
CA TYR A 265 6.50 -10.58 -12.15
C TYR A 265 5.45 -10.03 -13.13
N LYS A 266 5.36 -10.59 -14.35
CA LYS A 266 4.33 -10.19 -15.35
C LYS A 266 2.91 -10.44 -14.85
N ASP A 267 2.69 -11.51 -14.10
CA ASP A 267 1.39 -11.82 -13.49
C ASP A 267 1.03 -10.83 -12.39
N ILE A 268 1.98 -10.43 -11.54
CA ILE A 268 1.80 -9.34 -10.55
C ILE A 268 1.47 -8.01 -11.26
N VAL A 269 2.24 -7.64 -12.30
CA VAL A 269 1.99 -6.45 -13.11
C VAL A 269 0.56 -6.46 -13.70
N ALA A 270 0.14 -7.59 -14.28
CA ALA A 270 -1.20 -7.72 -14.85
C ALA A 270 -2.30 -7.69 -13.78
N TYR A 271 -2.01 -8.21 -12.58
CA TYR A 271 -2.92 -8.16 -11.44
C TYR A 271 -3.10 -6.73 -10.90
N ALA A 272 -2.01 -5.99 -10.76
CA ALA A 272 -1.97 -4.59 -10.36
C ALA A 272 -2.71 -3.70 -11.36
N ALA A 273 -2.48 -3.91 -12.67
CA ALA A 273 -3.14 -3.14 -13.73
C ALA A 273 -4.67 -3.24 -13.69
N LYS A 274 -5.24 -4.39 -13.30
CA LYS A 274 -6.69 -4.57 -13.13
C LYS A 274 -7.28 -3.74 -11.98
N ARG A 275 -6.41 -3.23 -11.10
CA ARG A 275 -6.72 -2.34 -9.97
C ARG A 275 -6.16 -0.95 -10.17
N TYR A 276 -5.75 -0.62 -11.40
CA TYR A 276 -5.16 0.67 -11.75
C TYR A 276 -3.95 1.04 -10.88
N VAL A 277 -3.24 0.01 -10.39
CA VAL A 277 -1.95 0.14 -9.73
C VAL A 277 -0.86 -0.15 -10.76
N THR A 278 0.06 0.78 -10.91
CA THR A 278 1.22 0.67 -11.80
C THR A 278 2.43 0.20 -11.01
N ILE A 279 3.10 -0.86 -11.46
CA ILE A 279 4.34 -1.32 -10.82
C ILE A 279 5.50 -0.42 -11.22
N VAL A 280 6.28 0.01 -10.23
CA VAL A 280 7.59 0.67 -10.38
C VAL A 280 8.64 -0.29 -9.82
N PRO A 281 9.41 -1.00 -10.65
CA PRO A 281 10.47 -1.86 -10.12
C PRO A 281 11.73 -1.05 -9.84
N GLU A 282 12.40 -1.41 -8.75
CA GLU A 282 13.70 -0.89 -8.38
C GLU A 282 14.79 -1.95 -8.48
N ILE A 283 15.92 -1.54 -9.05
CA ILE A 283 17.21 -2.18 -8.84
C ILE A 283 18.14 -1.11 -8.31
N ASP A 284 18.51 -1.21 -7.04
CA ASP A 284 19.36 -0.21 -6.40
C ASP A 284 20.79 -0.24 -6.95
N MET A 285 21.34 0.96 -7.14
CA MET A 285 22.69 1.16 -7.66
C MET A 285 23.16 2.62 -7.49
N PRO A 286 24.46 2.88 -7.26
CA PRO A 286 25.56 1.91 -7.22
C PRO A 286 25.77 1.26 -5.85
N GLY A 287 25.11 1.74 -4.79
CA GLY A 287 25.06 1.13 -3.46
C GLY A 287 24.03 0.00 -3.39
N HIS A 288 23.92 -0.66 -2.23
CA HIS A 288 22.97 -1.76 -1.99
C HIS A 288 23.08 -2.91 -3.02
N VAL A 289 24.32 -3.27 -3.39
CA VAL A 289 24.61 -4.21 -4.48
C VAL A 289 25.33 -5.49 -4.07
N ASN A 290 25.51 -5.75 -2.77
CA ASN A 290 26.27 -6.91 -2.31
C ASN A 290 25.73 -8.24 -2.89
N ALA A 291 24.40 -8.42 -2.98
CA ALA A 291 23.79 -9.60 -3.60
C ALA A 291 24.24 -9.81 -5.05
N ALA A 292 24.36 -8.75 -5.84
CA ALA A 292 24.86 -8.84 -7.21
C ALA A 292 26.35 -9.23 -7.25
N GLN A 293 27.15 -8.67 -6.35
CA GLN A 293 28.59 -8.95 -6.26
C GLN A 293 28.91 -10.36 -5.77
N VAL A 294 28.11 -10.91 -4.85
CA VAL A 294 28.18 -12.33 -4.44
C VAL A 294 27.95 -13.26 -5.63
N ALA A 295 26.93 -12.97 -6.45
CA ALA A 295 26.60 -13.77 -7.62
C ALA A 295 27.67 -13.63 -8.73
N TYR A 296 28.20 -12.42 -8.90
CA TYR A 296 29.17 -12.06 -9.94
C TYR A 296 30.31 -11.21 -9.38
N PRO A 297 31.40 -11.84 -8.90
CA PRO A 297 32.55 -11.15 -8.33
C PRO A 297 33.24 -10.17 -9.29
N SER A 298 33.04 -10.33 -10.60
CA SER A 298 33.51 -9.38 -11.62
C SER A 298 32.89 -7.98 -11.52
N LEU A 299 31.90 -7.79 -10.63
CA LEU A 299 31.28 -6.51 -10.31
C LEU A 299 31.94 -5.78 -9.11
N THR A 300 32.86 -6.43 -8.40
CA THR A 300 33.73 -5.75 -7.43
C THR A 300 34.97 -5.20 -8.14
N CYS A 301 35.66 -4.23 -7.52
CA CYS A 301 36.88 -3.67 -8.11
C CYS A 301 38.10 -4.59 -8.00
N ASP A 302 38.13 -5.49 -7.03
CA ASP A 302 39.21 -6.48 -6.85
C ASP A 302 38.93 -7.84 -7.51
N GLY A 303 37.71 -8.04 -8.05
CA GLY A 303 37.27 -9.29 -8.65
C GLY A 303 36.99 -10.41 -7.65
N VAL A 304 36.97 -10.12 -6.35
CA VAL A 304 36.75 -11.09 -5.26
C VAL A 304 35.30 -11.05 -4.80
N ALA A 305 34.70 -12.22 -4.61
CA ALA A 305 33.34 -12.32 -4.10
C ALA A 305 33.31 -11.81 -2.65
N PRO A 306 32.45 -10.83 -2.31
CA PRO A 306 32.20 -10.52 -0.90
C PRO A 306 31.43 -11.68 -0.25
N ALA A 307 31.37 -11.68 1.07
CA ALA A 307 30.51 -12.61 1.80
C ALA A 307 29.03 -12.26 1.55
N PRO A 308 28.12 -13.25 1.44
CA PRO A 308 26.69 -13.00 1.58
C PRO A 308 26.40 -12.28 2.90
N ARG A 309 25.46 -11.33 2.89
CA ARG A 309 25.09 -10.53 4.04
C ARG A 309 23.68 -10.90 4.46
N THR A 310 23.48 -11.03 5.77
CA THR A 310 22.20 -11.38 6.40
C THR A 310 21.93 -10.48 7.60
N ASP A 311 22.75 -9.47 7.84
CA ASP A 311 22.51 -8.42 8.81
C ASP A 311 21.73 -7.26 8.18
N THR A 312 21.65 -6.14 8.89
CA THR A 312 20.89 -4.95 8.49
C THR A 312 21.78 -3.70 8.40
N GLU A 313 23.10 -3.85 8.29
CA GLU A 313 23.98 -2.72 8.01
C GLU A 313 23.78 -2.22 6.57
N VAL A 314 24.14 -0.96 6.33
CA VAL A 314 23.91 -0.29 5.04
C VAL A 314 25.14 0.53 4.61
N GLY A 315 25.19 0.86 3.31
CA GLY A 315 26.14 1.80 2.71
C GLY A 315 27.57 1.34 2.49
N TYR A 316 27.89 0.08 2.79
CA TYR A 316 29.23 -0.49 2.59
C TYR A 316 29.49 -1.03 1.18
N SER A 317 28.45 -1.36 0.42
CA SER A 317 28.59 -1.96 -0.92
C SER A 317 28.63 -0.89 -2.01
N SER A 318 29.37 -1.18 -3.09
CA SER A 318 29.47 -0.29 -4.25
C SER A 318 29.87 -1.06 -5.50
N LEU A 319 29.17 -0.85 -6.62
CA LEU A 319 29.59 -1.33 -7.93
C LEU A 319 30.93 -0.72 -8.33
N CYS A 320 31.76 -1.45 -9.09
CA CYS A 320 33.02 -0.88 -9.56
C CYS A 320 32.82 0.14 -10.70
N ILE A 321 32.77 1.43 -10.37
CA ILE A 321 32.41 2.52 -11.29
C ILE A 321 33.36 2.66 -12.49
N GLY A 322 34.64 2.32 -12.31
CA GLY A 322 35.64 2.36 -13.39
C GLY A 322 35.59 1.18 -14.39
N SER A 323 34.72 0.19 -14.16
CA SER A 323 34.68 -1.06 -14.94
C SER A 323 33.60 -1.03 -16.02
N ASP A 324 33.95 -1.35 -17.28
CA ASP A 324 32.95 -1.51 -18.35
C ASP A 324 32.02 -2.71 -18.13
N THR A 325 32.44 -3.69 -17.32
CA THR A 325 31.56 -4.81 -16.93
C THR A 325 30.36 -4.32 -16.13
N THR A 326 30.55 -3.31 -15.26
CA THR A 326 29.47 -2.68 -14.49
C THR A 326 28.37 -2.14 -15.41
N TYR A 327 28.75 -1.39 -16.44
CA TYR A 327 27.75 -0.77 -17.32
C TYR A 327 27.10 -1.77 -18.29
N ARG A 328 27.81 -2.84 -18.68
CA ARG A 328 27.18 -3.96 -19.39
C ARG A 328 26.13 -4.66 -18.52
N PHE A 329 26.47 -4.93 -17.26
CA PHE A 329 25.55 -5.49 -16.27
C PHE A 329 24.32 -4.60 -16.08
N VAL A 330 24.53 -3.31 -15.78
CA VAL A 330 23.43 -2.34 -15.58
C VAL A 330 22.55 -2.24 -16.82
N GLU A 331 23.13 -2.14 -18.02
CA GLU A 331 22.36 -2.07 -19.26
C GLU A 331 21.52 -3.32 -19.49
N ASP A 332 22.08 -4.52 -19.29
CA ASP A 332 21.36 -5.77 -19.46
C ASP A 332 20.18 -5.91 -18.49
N VAL A 333 20.38 -5.55 -17.22
CA VAL A 333 19.33 -5.57 -16.20
C VAL A 333 18.21 -4.59 -16.57
N ILE A 334 18.54 -3.32 -16.88
CA ILE A 334 17.55 -2.31 -17.26
C ILE A 334 16.80 -2.74 -18.52
N ARG A 335 17.50 -3.25 -19.54
CA ARG A 335 16.89 -3.73 -20.79
C ARG A 335 15.84 -4.81 -20.53
N GLU A 336 16.18 -5.82 -19.72
CA GLU A 336 15.30 -6.94 -19.46
C GLU A 336 14.12 -6.57 -18.56
N LEU A 337 14.36 -5.73 -17.56
CA LEU A 337 13.32 -5.22 -16.67
C LEU A 337 12.35 -4.29 -17.40
N ALA A 338 12.85 -3.38 -18.25
CA ALA A 338 12.04 -2.49 -19.07
C ALA A 338 11.11 -3.27 -20.01
N ALA A 339 11.58 -4.39 -20.56
CA ALA A 339 10.80 -5.24 -21.48
C ALA A 339 9.59 -5.92 -20.82
N ILE A 340 9.60 -6.09 -19.49
CA ILE A 340 8.51 -6.72 -18.73
C ILE A 340 7.73 -5.74 -17.86
N THR A 341 8.10 -4.46 -17.88
CA THR A 341 7.49 -3.39 -17.09
C THR A 341 6.75 -2.43 -18.02
N PRO A 342 5.41 -2.48 -18.12
CA PRO A 342 4.66 -1.57 -18.98
C PRO A 342 4.58 -0.14 -18.41
N GLY A 343 4.75 0.02 -17.10
CA GLY A 343 4.80 1.32 -16.42
C GLY A 343 5.93 2.21 -16.97
N PRO A 344 5.84 3.53 -16.79
CA PRO A 344 6.79 4.47 -17.39
C PRO A 344 8.11 4.55 -16.62
N TYR A 345 8.17 4.08 -15.37
CA TYR A 345 9.32 4.27 -14.49
C TYR A 345 10.14 3.00 -14.31
N ILE A 346 11.46 3.17 -14.18
CA ILE A 346 12.36 2.21 -13.52
C ILE A 346 13.07 3.00 -12.42
N HIS A 347 12.99 2.51 -11.20
CA HIS A 347 13.74 3.07 -10.09
C HIS A 347 15.16 2.46 -10.12
N ILE A 348 16.17 3.31 -10.00
CA ILE A 348 17.59 2.91 -10.01
C ILE A 348 18.26 3.16 -8.66
N GLY A 349 17.45 3.40 -7.62
CA GLY A 349 17.88 3.67 -6.25
C GLY A 349 18.85 4.83 -6.15
N GLY A 350 20.02 4.56 -5.60
CA GLY A 350 21.14 5.50 -5.50
C GLY A 350 21.24 6.20 -4.15
N ASP A 351 20.51 5.74 -3.14
CA ASP A 351 20.68 6.11 -1.74
C ASP A 351 21.91 5.43 -1.14
N GLU A 352 22.31 5.94 0.02
CA GLU A 352 23.32 5.38 0.93
C GLU A 352 24.59 4.84 0.28
N ALA A 353 25.00 5.35 -0.89
CA ALA A 353 26.19 4.92 -1.62
C ALA A 353 27.49 5.45 -0.96
N GLN A 354 27.66 5.26 0.35
CA GLN A 354 28.73 5.81 1.18
C GLN A 354 30.11 5.24 0.79
N ALA A 355 30.14 4.01 0.26
CA ALA A 355 31.33 3.39 -0.32
C ALA A 355 31.67 3.93 -1.74
N THR A 356 30.87 4.85 -2.29
CA THR A 356 31.08 5.49 -3.59
C THR A 356 31.42 6.96 -3.39
N SER A 357 32.52 7.45 -3.96
CA SER A 357 32.85 8.87 -3.88
C SER A 357 31.80 9.72 -4.60
N ASP A 358 31.58 10.98 -4.20
CA ASP A 358 30.61 11.86 -4.89
C ASP A 358 30.96 12.02 -6.39
N ALA A 359 32.26 12.07 -6.73
CA ALA A 359 32.71 12.16 -8.12
C ALA A 359 32.34 10.90 -8.93
N ASP A 360 32.54 9.72 -8.33
CA ASP A 360 32.19 8.45 -8.95
C ASP A 360 30.68 8.25 -9.04
N TYR A 361 29.92 8.67 -8.02
CA TYR A 361 28.46 8.66 -8.04
C TYR A 361 27.90 9.49 -9.20
N ILE A 362 28.41 10.72 -9.37
CA ILE A 362 28.04 11.58 -10.49
C ILE A 362 28.42 10.93 -11.82
N ALA A 363 29.62 10.37 -11.94
CA ALA A 363 30.08 9.70 -13.16
C ALA A 363 29.21 8.47 -13.50
N PHE A 364 28.80 7.71 -12.49
CA PHE A 364 27.89 6.58 -12.63
C PHE A 364 26.52 7.04 -13.16
N GLN A 365 25.90 8.02 -12.51
CA GLN A 365 24.58 8.52 -12.91
C GLN A 365 24.59 9.10 -14.33
N GLN A 366 25.66 9.79 -14.73
CA GLN A 366 25.84 10.29 -16.10
C GLN A 366 25.81 9.18 -17.16
N ARG A 367 26.23 7.96 -16.81
CA ARG A 367 26.20 6.80 -17.71
C ARG A 367 24.91 6.00 -17.61
N VAL A 368 24.28 5.92 -16.44
CA VAL A 368 23.09 5.08 -16.21
C VAL A 368 21.78 5.76 -16.62
N LEU A 369 21.61 7.06 -16.34
CA LEU A 369 20.39 7.78 -16.69
C LEU A 369 20.03 7.65 -18.20
N PRO A 370 20.98 7.79 -19.15
CA PRO A 370 20.69 7.57 -20.57
C PRO A 370 20.29 6.13 -20.92
N LEU A 371 20.73 5.13 -20.16
CA LEU A 371 20.35 3.72 -20.40
C LEU A 371 18.88 3.50 -20.07
N VAL A 372 18.36 4.10 -19.00
CA VAL A 372 16.93 4.05 -18.68
C VAL A 372 16.10 4.67 -19.82
N ALA A 373 16.53 5.86 -20.29
CA ALA A 373 15.88 6.54 -21.40
C ALA A 373 15.96 5.75 -22.73
N LYS A 374 17.09 5.08 -23.00
CA LYS A 374 17.29 4.21 -24.17
C LYS A 374 16.20 3.14 -24.29
N TYR A 375 15.70 2.63 -23.16
CA TYR A 375 14.63 1.64 -23.12
C TYR A 375 13.23 2.23 -22.88
N SER A 376 13.04 3.51 -23.23
CA SER A 376 11.76 4.23 -23.18
C SER A 376 11.13 4.26 -21.79
N LYS A 377 11.99 4.41 -20.76
CA LYS A 377 11.59 4.60 -19.37
C LYS A 377 12.09 5.95 -18.86
N THR A 378 11.42 6.45 -17.84
CA THR A 378 11.85 7.60 -17.05
C THR A 378 12.59 7.08 -15.82
N ALA A 379 13.81 7.56 -15.61
CA ALA A 379 14.58 7.24 -14.41
C ALA A 379 13.88 7.81 -13.17
N TYR A 380 13.86 7.01 -12.13
CA TYR A 380 13.39 7.36 -10.81
C TYR A 380 14.50 6.93 -9.82
N GLY A 381 14.84 7.73 -8.82
CA GLY A 381 15.81 7.35 -7.80
C GLY A 381 15.60 8.13 -6.52
N TRP A 382 16.27 7.73 -5.45
CA TRP A 382 16.30 8.47 -4.19
C TRP A 382 16.92 9.86 -4.37
N ASN A 383 16.68 10.79 -3.44
CA ASN A 383 17.00 12.22 -3.64
C ASN A 383 18.48 12.50 -3.92
N GLU A 384 19.38 11.58 -3.58
CA GLU A 384 20.80 11.58 -3.95
C GLU A 384 21.01 11.70 -5.45
N ILE A 385 20.07 11.22 -6.28
CA ILE A 385 20.09 11.38 -7.74
C ILE A 385 20.18 12.85 -8.16
N ALA A 386 19.68 13.77 -7.32
CA ALA A 386 19.72 15.21 -7.55
C ALA A 386 21.15 15.78 -7.56
N LYS A 387 22.13 15.07 -6.99
CA LYS A 387 23.56 15.44 -7.08
C LYS A 387 24.06 15.41 -8.53
N ALA A 388 23.44 14.61 -9.39
CA ALA A 388 23.85 14.47 -10.79
C ALA A 388 23.09 15.48 -11.68
N PRO A 389 23.78 16.43 -12.35
CA PRO A 389 23.12 17.42 -13.21
C PRO A 389 22.31 16.83 -14.38
N ALA A 390 22.62 15.60 -14.79
CA ALA A 390 21.90 14.88 -15.85
C ALA A 390 20.50 14.40 -15.44
N ALA A 391 20.13 14.51 -14.16
CA ALA A 391 18.86 14.03 -13.60
C ALA A 391 17.65 14.96 -13.82
N SER A 392 17.77 16.01 -14.64
CA SER A 392 16.68 16.99 -14.88
C SER A 392 15.42 16.38 -15.50
N THR A 393 15.52 15.20 -16.12
CA THR A 393 14.39 14.43 -16.67
C THR A 393 13.98 13.24 -15.79
N ALA A 394 14.69 13.00 -14.70
CA ALA A 394 14.38 11.95 -13.74
C ALA A 394 13.35 12.43 -12.70
N VAL A 395 12.78 11.48 -11.98
CA VAL A 395 12.03 11.70 -10.75
C VAL A 395 12.96 11.45 -9.57
N ALA A 396 12.92 12.31 -8.55
CA ALA A 396 13.63 12.11 -7.29
C ALA A 396 12.66 11.72 -6.18
N GLN A 397 13.03 10.77 -5.32
CA GLN A 397 12.29 10.38 -4.13
C GLN A 397 12.94 10.99 -2.88
N PHE A 398 12.27 11.94 -2.23
CA PHE A 398 12.79 12.54 -1.01
C PHE A 398 12.50 11.67 0.21
N TRP A 399 13.55 11.16 0.84
CA TRP A 399 13.45 10.32 2.05
C TRP A 399 14.06 10.95 3.31
N GLY A 400 14.71 12.11 3.20
CA GLY A 400 15.33 12.78 4.33
C GLY A 400 14.37 13.15 5.48
N THR A 401 14.93 13.34 6.67
CA THR A 401 14.17 13.74 7.87
C THR A 401 14.12 15.27 8.07
N GLY A 402 15.03 16.00 7.42
CA GLY A 402 15.13 17.47 7.48
C GLY A 402 14.08 18.21 6.65
N THR A 403 14.10 19.55 6.69
CA THR A 403 13.23 20.43 5.89
C THR A 403 13.99 21.17 4.78
N THR A 404 15.27 20.88 4.58
CA THR A 404 16.15 21.56 3.64
C THR A 404 17.01 20.54 2.91
N GLU A 405 16.93 20.54 1.58
CA GLU A 405 17.76 19.71 0.70
C GLU A 405 18.25 20.56 -0.48
N PRO A 406 19.46 21.15 -0.42
CA PRO A 406 19.92 22.08 -1.44
C PRO A 406 20.00 21.49 -2.85
N ASP A 407 20.49 20.26 -2.99
CA ASP A 407 20.63 19.60 -4.30
C ASP A 407 19.25 19.31 -4.90
N LEU A 408 18.31 18.82 -4.08
CA LEU A 408 16.93 18.60 -4.50
C LEU A 408 16.25 19.91 -4.88
N ALA A 409 16.42 20.95 -4.06
CA ALA A 409 15.90 22.30 -4.30
C ALA A 409 16.50 22.94 -5.56
N ALA A 410 17.75 22.63 -5.92
CA ALA A 410 18.34 23.04 -7.19
C ALA A 410 17.76 22.24 -8.37
N ALA A 411 17.64 20.92 -8.23
CA ALA A 411 17.13 20.03 -9.29
C ALA A 411 15.71 20.39 -9.73
N VAL A 412 14.81 20.71 -8.78
CA VAL A 412 13.45 21.19 -9.09
C VAL A 412 13.44 22.43 -9.98
N THR A 413 14.40 23.36 -9.82
CA THR A 413 14.48 24.56 -10.69
C THR A 413 14.74 24.21 -12.15
N THR A 414 15.27 23.02 -12.42
CA THR A 414 15.57 22.50 -13.76
C THR A 414 14.50 21.55 -14.30
N GLY A 415 13.43 21.31 -13.54
CA GLY A 415 12.26 20.53 -13.96
C GLY A 415 12.09 19.18 -13.30
N THR A 416 13.05 18.72 -12.49
CA THR A 416 12.95 17.47 -11.73
C THR A 416 11.68 17.44 -10.89
N LYS A 417 10.94 16.33 -11.00
CA LYS A 417 9.75 16.08 -10.19
C LYS A 417 10.12 15.28 -8.95
N VAL A 418 9.39 15.52 -7.87
CA VAL A 418 9.70 14.94 -6.56
C VAL A 418 8.53 14.10 -6.06
N VAL A 419 8.81 12.87 -5.66
CA VAL A 419 7.91 12.06 -4.83
C VAL A 419 8.35 12.21 -3.37
N MET A 420 7.41 12.53 -2.49
CA MET A 420 7.68 12.81 -1.08
C MET A 420 7.46 11.55 -0.24
N SER A 421 8.52 11.05 0.40
CA SER A 421 8.47 9.94 1.35
C SER A 421 9.41 10.15 2.55
N PRO A 422 9.34 11.29 3.28
CA PRO A 422 10.26 11.57 4.37
C PRO A 422 10.26 10.46 5.43
N ALA A 423 11.42 9.94 5.79
CA ALA A 423 11.57 8.77 6.66
C ALA A 423 10.99 8.98 8.06
N ASN A 424 10.92 10.21 8.55
CA ASN A 424 10.29 10.56 9.83
C ASN A 424 8.76 10.81 9.74
N LYS A 425 8.12 10.49 8.62
CA LYS A 425 6.66 10.61 8.43
C LYS A 425 6.04 9.45 7.66
N ALA A 426 6.63 9.05 6.53
CA ALA A 426 5.98 8.19 5.55
C ALA A 426 6.49 6.75 5.55
N TYR A 427 7.62 6.46 6.21
CA TYR A 427 8.18 5.12 6.33
C TYR A 427 7.33 4.29 7.27
N LEU A 428 6.74 3.23 6.72
CA LEU A 428 5.80 2.34 7.40
C LEU A 428 6.52 1.29 8.23
N ASP A 429 7.82 1.08 8.05
CA ASP A 429 8.67 0.21 8.87
C ASP A 429 9.14 0.90 10.16
N MET A 430 8.97 2.22 10.30
CA MET A 430 9.25 2.88 11.58
C MET A 430 8.27 2.41 12.65
N LYS A 431 8.76 2.22 13.87
CA LYS A 431 7.95 1.87 15.04
C LYS A 431 6.93 2.96 15.33
N TYR A 432 5.75 2.54 15.80
CA TYR A 432 4.73 3.48 16.29
C TYR A 432 5.14 4.09 17.63
N ASN A 433 5.65 3.24 18.51
CA ASN A 433 6.07 3.56 19.88
C ASN A 433 7.20 2.60 20.32
N PRO A 434 7.87 2.83 21.46
CA PRO A 434 9.03 2.02 21.87
C PRO A 434 8.71 0.53 22.10
N SER A 435 7.46 0.19 22.38
CA SER A 435 7.00 -1.19 22.60
C SER A 435 6.53 -1.91 21.33
N THR A 436 6.59 -1.25 20.17
CA THR A 436 6.25 -1.88 18.89
C THR A 436 7.24 -3.03 18.63
N PRO A 437 6.76 -4.27 18.39
CA PRO A 437 7.63 -5.45 18.33
C PRO A 437 8.42 -5.56 17.01
N LEU A 438 7.90 -4.95 15.94
CA LEU A 438 8.48 -4.93 14.60
C LEU A 438 8.97 -3.52 14.28
N GLY A 439 9.71 -3.39 13.18
CA GLY A 439 10.15 -2.11 12.66
C GLY A 439 11.43 -1.57 13.28
N GLN A 440 11.85 -0.41 12.77
CA GLN A 440 13.04 0.32 13.22
C GLN A 440 12.67 1.66 13.86
N ASP A 441 13.63 2.37 14.47
CA ASP A 441 13.38 3.66 15.12
C ASP A 441 14.46 4.73 14.81
N TRP A 442 15.27 4.50 13.78
CA TRP A 442 16.40 5.38 13.42
C TRP A 442 15.96 6.79 13.00
N ALA A 443 14.83 6.92 12.28
CA ALA A 443 14.34 8.21 11.79
C ALA A 443 13.40 8.90 12.78
N ALA A 444 12.50 8.14 13.40
CA ALA A 444 11.55 8.58 14.41
C ALA A 444 10.72 7.39 14.94
N LEU A 445 9.97 7.63 16.00
CA LEU A 445 8.74 6.88 16.25
C LEU A 445 7.59 7.60 15.54
N ILE A 446 6.82 6.90 14.73
CA ILE A 446 5.79 7.47 13.86
C ILE A 446 4.44 6.89 14.22
N GLU A 447 3.68 7.60 15.03
CA GLU A 447 2.27 7.28 15.26
C GLU A 447 1.39 7.76 14.09
N VAL A 448 0.11 7.39 14.12
CA VAL A 448 -0.85 7.71 13.03
C VAL A 448 -0.95 9.21 12.77
N ARG A 449 -0.94 10.03 13.84
CA ARG A 449 -0.95 11.49 13.73
C ARG A 449 0.31 12.04 13.07
N ASP A 450 1.47 11.42 13.28
CA ASP A 450 2.71 11.86 12.66
C ASP A 450 2.70 11.60 11.15
N ALA A 451 2.22 10.41 10.76
CA ALA A 451 2.08 10.03 9.36
C ALA A 451 1.08 10.93 8.60
N TYR A 452 0.00 11.36 9.26
CA TYR A 452 -0.98 12.28 8.66
C TYR A 452 -0.55 13.75 8.73
N GLY A 453 0.14 14.18 9.79
CA GLY A 453 0.26 15.57 10.24
C GLY A 453 1.23 16.46 9.47
N TRP A 454 1.28 16.37 8.14
CA TRP A 454 2.17 17.17 7.29
C TRP A 454 1.54 17.52 5.94
N ASP A 455 2.18 18.42 5.18
CA ASP A 455 1.80 18.75 3.80
C ASP A 455 2.97 18.45 2.84
N PRO A 456 2.80 17.55 1.87
CA PRO A 456 3.82 17.27 0.86
C PRO A 456 4.32 18.53 0.14
N ALA A 457 3.45 19.51 -0.10
CA ALA A 457 3.77 20.72 -0.86
C ALA A 457 4.66 21.73 -0.13
N THR A 458 4.83 21.59 1.19
CA THR A 458 5.59 22.55 2.02
C THR A 458 6.63 21.87 2.91
N ARG A 459 6.88 20.57 2.70
CA ARG A 459 7.72 19.77 3.59
C ARG A 459 9.21 20.11 3.48
N VAL A 460 9.67 20.48 2.28
CA VAL A 460 11.06 20.81 1.97
C VAL A 460 11.13 22.21 1.36
N ALA A 461 11.98 23.06 1.94
CA ALA A 461 12.21 24.41 1.45
C ALA A 461 12.75 24.37 0.01
N GLY A 462 12.12 25.14 -0.89
CA GLY A 462 12.48 25.17 -2.31
C GLY A 462 11.74 24.15 -3.19
N VAL A 463 11.07 23.14 -2.61
CA VAL A 463 10.24 22.18 -3.34
C VAL A 463 8.76 22.55 -3.18
N GLY A 464 8.23 23.32 -4.12
CA GLY A 464 6.82 23.75 -4.12
C GLY A 464 5.87 22.70 -4.72
N GLU A 465 4.56 22.90 -4.53
CA GLU A 465 3.49 21.97 -4.96
C GLU A 465 3.59 21.53 -6.43
N ASN A 466 3.95 22.45 -7.34
CA ASN A 466 4.09 22.14 -8.78
C ASN A 466 5.22 21.15 -9.09
N ALA A 467 6.22 21.03 -8.20
CA ALA A 467 7.32 20.09 -8.32
C ALA A 467 6.99 18.72 -7.74
N VAL A 468 6.08 18.69 -6.76
CA VAL A 468 5.64 17.46 -6.11
C VAL A 468 4.77 16.66 -7.09
N LEU A 469 5.29 15.52 -7.54
CA LEU A 469 4.55 14.53 -8.32
C LEU A 469 3.52 13.79 -7.45
N GLY A 470 3.87 13.61 -6.16
CA GLY A 470 2.99 13.12 -5.13
C GLY A 470 3.73 12.54 -3.93
N VAL A 471 3.19 11.47 -3.36
CA VAL A 471 3.69 10.85 -2.12
C VAL A 471 3.89 9.36 -2.28
N GLU A 472 4.78 8.80 -1.47
CA GLU A 472 4.95 7.36 -1.34
C GLU A 472 5.05 6.97 0.14
N ALA A 473 4.54 5.79 0.49
CA ALA A 473 4.67 5.19 1.81
C ALA A 473 5.58 3.95 1.73
N PRO A 474 6.90 4.09 1.97
CA PRO A 474 7.80 2.95 1.88
C PRO A 474 7.61 1.97 3.03
N LEU A 475 7.67 0.68 2.74
CA LEU A 475 7.67 -0.39 3.73
C LEU A 475 8.91 -1.25 3.55
N TRP A 476 9.97 -0.90 4.28
CA TRP A 476 11.18 -1.72 4.38
C TRP A 476 10.92 -2.98 5.20
N SER A 477 11.66 -4.05 4.90
CA SER A 477 11.33 -5.39 5.38
C SER A 477 12.41 -6.01 6.25
N GLU A 478 13.37 -5.28 6.82
CA GLU A 478 14.41 -5.86 7.70
C GLU A 478 13.84 -6.67 8.87
N THR A 479 12.62 -6.35 9.30
CA THR A 479 11.94 -7.02 10.42
C THR A 479 10.65 -7.74 10.03
N LEU A 480 10.22 -7.67 8.76
CA LEU A 480 8.91 -8.13 8.31
C LEU A 480 9.06 -9.42 7.51
N ARG A 481 8.51 -10.53 8.01
CA ARG A 481 8.73 -11.87 7.44
C ARG A 481 7.47 -12.46 6.81
N THR A 482 6.31 -11.92 7.16
CA THR A 482 5.01 -12.46 6.81
C THR A 482 4.06 -11.36 6.35
N LEU A 483 3.00 -11.72 5.63
CA LEU A 483 1.91 -10.79 5.33
C LEU A 483 1.32 -10.13 6.58
N ASP A 484 1.21 -10.85 7.70
CA ASP A 484 0.71 -10.28 8.97
C ASP A 484 1.62 -9.16 9.50
N ASP A 485 2.94 -9.28 9.30
CA ASP A 485 3.91 -8.24 9.67
C ASP A 485 3.78 -7.01 8.76
N ILE A 486 3.64 -7.23 7.44
CA ILE A 486 3.38 -6.19 6.45
C ILE A 486 2.13 -5.41 6.83
N GLU A 487 1.03 -6.12 7.09
CA GLU A 487 -0.25 -5.54 7.40
C GLU A 487 -0.22 -4.74 8.72
N PHE A 488 0.42 -5.29 9.77
CA PHE A 488 0.60 -4.59 11.05
C PHE A 488 1.37 -3.27 10.92
N MET A 489 2.42 -3.25 10.11
CA MET A 489 3.28 -2.07 9.96
C MET A 489 2.74 -1.06 8.94
N ALA A 490 2.06 -1.52 7.90
CA ALA A 490 1.40 -0.66 6.91
C ALA A 490 0.13 -0.01 7.46
N PHE A 491 -0.71 -0.75 8.20
CA PHE A 491 -2.00 -0.28 8.66
C PHE A 491 -1.94 0.09 10.14
N PRO A 492 -2.34 1.34 10.50
CA PRO A 492 -3.25 2.20 9.75
C PRO A 492 -2.61 3.47 9.14
N ARG A 493 -1.28 3.52 8.96
CA ARG A 493 -0.58 4.71 8.45
C ARG A 493 -0.65 4.87 6.93
N LEU A 494 -0.70 3.79 6.17
CA LEU A 494 -0.80 3.86 4.70
C LEU A 494 -2.02 4.67 4.22
N PRO A 495 -3.23 4.49 4.76
CA PRO A 495 -4.37 5.35 4.44
C PRO A 495 -4.16 6.84 4.75
N ALA A 496 -3.35 7.17 5.77
CA ALA A 496 -3.00 8.55 6.08
C ALA A 496 -2.15 9.16 4.96
N ILE A 497 -1.12 8.46 4.49
CA ILE A 497 -0.27 8.90 3.38
C ILE A 497 -1.07 8.97 2.07
N ALA A 498 -1.90 7.96 1.79
CA ALA A 498 -2.77 7.95 0.61
C ALA A 498 -3.72 9.17 0.59
N GLU A 499 -4.22 9.60 1.76
CA GLU A 499 -5.04 10.80 1.86
C GLU A 499 -4.27 12.09 1.53
N LEU A 500 -3.01 12.22 1.94
CA LEU A 500 -2.16 13.36 1.56
C LEU A 500 -1.94 13.45 0.04
N GLY A 501 -1.90 12.30 -0.63
CA GLY A 501 -1.77 12.18 -2.08
C GLY A 501 -3.06 12.47 -2.86
N TRP A 502 -4.21 12.15 -2.28
CA TRP A 502 -5.50 12.23 -2.96
C TRP A 502 -6.30 13.49 -2.62
N SER A 503 -6.46 13.80 -1.33
CA SER A 503 -7.41 14.80 -0.88
C SER A 503 -6.87 16.23 -1.03
N PRO A 504 -7.74 17.22 -1.30
CA PRO A 504 -7.31 18.61 -1.33
C PRO A 504 -6.85 19.05 0.05
N ARG A 505 -5.87 19.96 0.11
CA ARG A 505 -5.31 20.45 1.38
C ARG A 505 -6.39 20.99 2.34
N SER A 506 -7.48 21.55 1.81
CA SER A 506 -8.59 22.10 2.60
C SER A 506 -9.37 21.08 3.43
N THR A 507 -9.24 19.78 3.15
CA THR A 507 -9.85 18.71 3.96
C THR A 507 -8.90 18.10 4.98
N HIS A 508 -7.65 18.58 5.04
CA HIS A 508 -6.62 18.09 5.97
C HIS A 508 -6.94 18.53 7.40
N ASP A 509 -7.69 17.69 8.10
CA ASP A 509 -8.08 17.83 9.49
C ASP A 509 -7.89 16.51 10.24
N TRP A 510 -7.17 16.55 11.37
CA TRP A 510 -6.81 15.33 12.11
C TRP A 510 -8.02 14.66 12.74
N ASP A 511 -8.90 15.42 13.40
CA ASP A 511 -10.03 14.84 14.13
C ASP A 511 -11.03 14.17 13.18
N SER A 512 -11.29 14.81 12.03
CA SER A 512 -12.06 14.23 10.93
C SER A 512 -11.41 12.96 10.38
N PHE A 513 -10.10 12.97 10.12
CA PHE A 513 -9.39 11.77 9.65
C PHE A 513 -9.45 10.63 10.66
N ALA A 514 -9.14 10.90 11.93
CA ALA A 514 -9.16 9.90 12.98
C ALA A 514 -10.54 9.26 13.16
N ALA A 515 -11.62 10.05 13.08
CA ALA A 515 -12.99 9.54 13.15
C ALA A 515 -13.34 8.63 11.95
N ARG A 516 -12.96 9.03 10.73
CA ARG A 516 -13.17 8.21 9.52
C ARG A 516 -12.37 6.92 9.57
N LEU A 517 -11.14 6.98 10.09
CA LEU A 517 -10.27 5.81 10.24
C LEU A 517 -10.80 4.84 11.30
N GLY A 518 -11.27 5.34 12.44
CA GLY A 518 -11.94 4.54 13.46
C GLY A 518 -13.19 3.84 12.94
N THR A 519 -13.93 4.49 12.03
CA THR A 519 -15.09 3.88 11.33
C THR A 519 -14.66 2.83 10.30
N TYR A 520 -13.47 2.97 9.70
CA TYR A 520 -12.95 2.01 8.72
C TYR A 520 -12.45 0.72 9.38
N GLY A 521 -11.85 0.79 10.58
CA GLY A 521 -11.22 -0.32 11.29
C GLY A 521 -11.98 -1.67 11.28
N PRO A 522 -13.31 -1.71 11.54
CA PRO A 522 -14.09 -2.94 11.47
C PRO A 522 -14.00 -3.69 10.13
N ARG A 523 -13.67 -3.02 9.02
CA ARG A 523 -13.46 -3.66 7.72
C ARG A 523 -12.23 -4.55 7.70
N TRP A 524 -11.11 -4.09 8.24
CA TRP A 524 -9.91 -4.91 8.35
C TRP A 524 -10.20 -6.19 9.15
N THR A 525 -10.95 -6.08 10.25
CA THR A 525 -11.42 -7.25 10.99
C THR A 525 -12.29 -8.21 10.16
N GLN A 526 -13.18 -7.69 9.30
CA GLN A 526 -14.00 -8.54 8.40
C GLN A 526 -13.17 -9.24 7.33
N GLN A 527 -12.11 -8.58 6.85
CA GLN A 527 -11.20 -9.09 5.84
C GLN A 527 -10.16 -10.07 6.42
N GLY A 528 -9.91 -10.00 7.73
CA GLY A 528 -8.79 -10.70 8.38
C GLY A 528 -7.45 -10.01 8.11
N VAL A 529 -7.45 -8.71 7.83
CA VAL A 529 -6.23 -7.90 7.65
C VAL A 529 -5.75 -7.44 9.02
N ASN A 530 -4.48 -7.72 9.33
CA ASN A 530 -3.85 -7.27 10.57
C ASN A 530 -3.61 -5.75 10.54
N PHE A 531 -3.59 -5.12 11.70
CA PHE A 531 -3.27 -3.69 11.81
C PHE A 531 -2.89 -3.34 13.25
N TYR A 532 -2.14 -2.26 13.42
CA TYR A 532 -1.85 -1.70 14.73
C TYR A 532 -3.05 -0.88 15.26
N PRO A 533 -3.69 -1.28 16.38
CA PRO A 533 -4.83 -0.56 16.94
C PRO A 533 -4.35 0.66 17.74
N SER A 534 -3.89 1.70 17.03
CA SER A 534 -3.36 2.92 17.65
C SER A 534 -4.30 3.48 18.73
N PRO A 535 -3.79 3.87 19.91
CA PRO A 535 -4.57 4.51 20.96
C PRO A 535 -5.01 5.93 20.58
N GLN A 536 -4.50 6.49 19.46
CA GLN A 536 -4.89 7.81 18.95
C GLN A 536 -6.23 7.77 18.20
N ILE A 537 -6.75 6.58 17.91
CA ILE A 537 -7.95 6.36 17.11
C ILE A 537 -9.04 5.74 17.98
N ALA A 538 -10.23 6.32 17.93
CA ALA A 538 -11.42 5.73 18.54
C ALA A 538 -12.02 4.66 17.59
N TRP A 539 -11.54 3.43 17.72
CA TRP A 539 -12.02 2.29 16.91
C TRP A 539 -13.48 1.94 17.23
N SER A 540 -14.27 1.69 16.19
CA SER A 540 -15.72 1.39 16.28
C SER A 540 -16.06 -0.07 16.57
#